data_AF-R5EEN6-F1
#
_entry.id   AF-R5EEN6-F1
#
_cell.length_a   1.000
_cell.length_b   1.000
_cell.length_c   1.000
_cell.angle_alpha   90.00
_cell.angle_beta   90.00
_cell.angle_gamma   90.00
#
_symmetry.space_group_name_H-M   'P 1'
#
loop_
_entity.id
_entity.type
_entity.pdbx_description
1 polymer ?
#
loop_
_entity_poly.entity_id
_entity_poly.type
_entity_poly.pdbx_seq_one_letter_code
_entity_poly.pdbx_strand_id
1 'polypeptide(L)'
;MQTLTPMEKWKRDALADTLESWRELLESALASRSGIRAVSPLSRKLAQSRSSPELLNAVQCLQKAVDYTTGNVSPAAVCGWLEWALR
;
A
#
# COMPACT_ATOMS: atom_id res chain seq x y z
N MET A 1 14.07 -20.13 -21.95
CA MET A 1 13.97 -19.45 -20.63
C MET A 1 13.72 -17.93 -20.78
N GLN A 2 12.91 -17.46 -21.75
CA GLN A 2 12.64 -16.02 -21.96
C GLN A 2 11.17 -15.62 -21.64
N THR A 3 10.33 -16.60 -21.31
CA THR A 3 8.91 -16.40 -20.96
C THR A 3 8.67 -16.17 -19.46
N LEU A 4 9.63 -16.50 -18.59
CA LEU A 4 9.50 -16.30 -17.14
C LEU A 4 9.78 -14.85 -16.71
N THR A 5 10.72 -14.19 -17.40
CA THR A 5 11.06 -12.77 -17.17
C THR A 5 9.88 -11.80 -17.34
N PRO A 6 9.03 -11.92 -18.38
CA PRO A 6 7.84 -11.08 -18.50
C PRO A 6 6.78 -11.40 -17.43
N MET A 7 6.65 -12.65 -16.98
CA MET A 7 5.73 -13.01 -15.88
C MET A 7 6.17 -12.40 -14.54
N GLU A 8 7.47 -12.41 -14.24
CA GLU A 8 7.98 -11.78 -13.02
C GLU A 8 7.82 -10.26 -13.04
N LYS A 9 8.01 -9.64 -14.22
CA LYS A 9 7.72 -8.22 -14.40
C LYS A 9 6.24 -7.92 -14.22
N TRP A 10 5.35 -8.72 -14.81
CA TRP A 10 3.91 -8.54 -14.69
C TRP A 10 3.41 -8.66 -13.24
N LYS A 11 3.91 -9.64 -12.48
CA LYS A 11 3.57 -9.78 -11.05
C LYS A 11 4.03 -8.58 -10.21
N ARG A 12 5.21 -8.03 -10.51
CA ARG A 12 5.70 -6.82 -9.83
C ARG A 12 4.87 -5.60 -10.17
N ASP A 13 4.54 -5.43 -11.44
CA ASP A 13 3.71 -4.32 -11.92
C ASP A 13 2.30 -4.35 -11.30
N ALA A 14 1.67 -5.53 -11.32
CA ALA A 14 0.37 -5.75 -10.67
C ALA A 14 0.42 -5.53 -9.15
N LEU A 15 1.50 -5.93 -8.49
CA LEU A 15 1.68 -5.65 -7.06
C LEU A 15 1.87 -4.16 -6.80
N ALA A 16 2.66 -3.46 -7.63
CA ALA A 16 2.88 -2.02 -7.50
C ALA A 16 1.56 -1.23 -7.65
N ASP A 17 0.75 -1.56 -8.66
CA ASP A 17 -0.58 -0.97 -8.87
C ASP A 17 -1.52 -1.21 -7.67
N THR A 18 -1.50 -2.43 -7.12
CA THR A 18 -2.29 -2.77 -5.93
C THR A 18 -1.83 -1.99 -4.70
N LEU A 19 -0.51 -1.87 -4.48
CA LEU A 19 0.08 -1.14 -3.35
C LEU A 19 -0.20 0.37 -3.46
N GLU A 20 -0.17 0.93 -4.67
CA GLU A 20 -0.50 2.34 -4.93
C GLU A 20 -1.97 2.61 -4.65
N SER A 21 -2.88 1.76 -5.14
CA SER A 21 -4.32 1.85 -4.83
C SER A 21 -4.60 1.79 -3.33
N TRP A 22 -3.87 0.96 -2.57
CA TRP A 22 -3.99 0.90 -1.12
C TRP A 22 -3.46 2.16 -0.44
N ARG A 23 -2.36 2.73 -0.94
CA ARG A 23 -1.77 3.97 -0.44
C ARG A 23 -2.76 5.13 -0.61
N GLU A 24 -3.36 5.28 -1.78
CA GLU A 24 -4.38 6.31 -2.04
C GLU A 24 -5.60 6.19 -1.11
N LEU A 25 -6.03 4.96 -0.80
CA LEU A 25 -7.13 4.71 0.11
C LEU A 25 -6.79 5.13 1.54
N LEU A 26 -5.56 4.86 2.01
CA LEU A 26 -5.05 5.27 3.32
C LEU A 26 -4.85 6.79 3.40
N GLU A 27 -4.31 7.42 2.36
CA GLU A 27 -4.17 8.87 2.29
C GLU A 27 -5.54 9.55 2.33
N SER A 28 -6.52 8.99 1.62
CA SER A 28 -7.92 9.44 1.69
C SER A 28 -8.54 9.24 3.08
N ALA A 29 -8.16 8.19 3.80
CA ALA A 29 -8.59 7.97 5.19
C ALA A 29 -7.94 8.97 6.15
N LEU A 30 -6.65 9.26 5.98
CA LEU A 30 -5.94 10.27 6.76
C LEU A 30 -6.52 11.67 6.51
N ALA A 31 -6.75 12.03 5.24
CA ALA A 31 -7.42 13.27 4.85
C ALA A 31 -8.83 13.36 5.45
N SER A 32 -9.59 12.26 5.40
CA SER A 32 -10.90 12.16 6.05
C SER A 32 -10.88 12.51 7.53
N ARG A 33 -9.81 12.11 8.22
CA ARG A 33 -9.67 12.35 9.65
C ARG A 33 -9.21 13.77 9.97
N SER A 34 -8.40 14.36 9.10
CA SER A 34 -7.96 15.76 9.18
C SER A 34 -9.08 16.77 8.87
N GLY A 35 -10.33 16.31 8.68
CA GLY A 35 -11.49 17.16 8.41
C GLY A 35 -11.76 17.43 6.92
N ILE A 36 -10.94 16.87 6.02
CA ILE A 36 -11.20 16.91 4.58
C ILE A 36 -12.27 15.86 4.27
N ARG A 37 -13.22 16.14 3.38
CA ARG A 37 -14.35 15.23 3.12
C ARG A 37 -13.83 13.88 2.58
N ALA A 38 -14.04 12.78 3.32
CA ALA A 38 -13.71 11.42 2.86
C ALA A 38 -14.35 11.15 1.49
N VAL A 39 -13.53 10.79 0.51
CA VAL A 39 -13.98 10.48 -0.86
C VAL A 39 -14.60 9.07 -0.94
N SER A 40 -14.30 8.18 0.02
CA SER A 40 -14.77 6.78 0.02
C SER A 40 -15.33 6.33 1.39
N PRO A 41 -16.43 5.55 1.42
CA PRO A 41 -16.98 4.97 2.66
C PRO A 41 -16.01 4.00 3.35
N LEU A 42 -15.11 3.35 2.59
CA LEU A 42 -14.05 2.51 3.16
C LEU A 42 -13.01 3.35 3.91
N SER A 43 -12.56 4.46 3.32
CA SER A 43 -11.64 5.41 3.96
C SER A 43 -12.21 6.00 5.24
N ARG A 44 -13.53 6.26 5.28
CA ARG A 44 -14.21 6.74 6.51
C ARG A 44 -14.21 5.68 7.61
N LYS A 45 -14.49 4.41 7.30
CA LYS A 45 -14.40 3.32 8.28
C LYS A 45 -12.98 3.17 8.81
N LEU A 46 -11.99 3.24 7.93
CA LEU A 46 -10.58 3.12 8.32
C LEU A 46 -10.12 4.27 9.23
N ALA A 47 -10.55 5.50 8.91
CA ALA A 47 -10.29 6.70 9.69
C ALA A 47 -10.89 6.63 11.11
N GLN A 48 -12.03 5.93 11.24
CA GLN A 48 -12.71 5.70 12.52
C GLN A 48 -12.12 4.54 13.32
N SER A 49 -11.55 3.52 12.65
CA SER A 49 -11.07 2.29 13.31
C SER A 49 -9.62 2.35 13.82
N ARG A 50 -8.76 3.15 13.18
CA ARG A 50 -7.31 3.24 13.50
C ARG A 50 -6.92 4.65 13.83
N SER A 51 -5.89 4.87 14.66
CA SER A 51 -5.39 6.19 15.08
C SER A 51 -4.66 6.95 13.95
N SER A 52 -4.63 8.29 13.97
CA SER A 52 -3.87 9.10 13.00
C SER A 52 -2.41 8.66 12.83
N PRO A 53 -1.63 8.41 13.91
CA PRO A 53 -0.26 7.90 13.78
C PRO A 53 -0.20 6.51 13.16
N GLU A 54 -1.17 5.63 13.40
CA GLU A 54 -1.22 4.30 12.76
C GLU A 54 -1.49 4.40 11.26
N LEU A 55 -2.38 5.30 10.84
CA LEU A 55 -2.64 5.56 9.42
C LEU A 55 -1.41 6.14 8.73
N LEU A 56 -0.72 7.11 9.35
CA LEU A 56 0.54 7.67 8.85
C LEU A 56 1.65 6.61 8.76
N ASN A 57 1.75 5.73 9.76
CA ASN A 57 2.69 4.62 9.72
C ASN A 57 2.37 3.67 8.56
N ALA A 58 1.10 3.31 8.38
CA ALA A 58 0.66 2.42 7.31
C ALA A 58 0.90 3.03 5.90
N VAL A 59 0.67 4.34 5.71
CA VAL A 59 1.01 5.04 4.46
C VAL A 59 2.51 4.96 4.18
N GLN A 60 3.35 5.22 5.18
CA GLN A 60 4.81 5.14 5.03
C GLN A 60 5.28 3.71 4.72
N CYS A 61 4.67 2.70 5.36
CA CYS A 61 4.96 1.30 5.08
C CYS A 61 4.61 0.94 3.62
N LEU A 62 3.44 1.36 3.12
CA LEU A 62 3.06 1.13 1.73
C LEU A 62 3.98 1.86 0.75
N GLN A 63 4.36 3.11 1.03
CA GLN A 63 5.30 3.84 0.18
C GLN A 63 6.63 3.10 0.04
N LYS A 64 7.13 2.55 1.15
CA LYS A 64 8.37 1.76 1.17
C LYS A 64 8.23 0.46 0.40
N ALA A 65 7.06 -0.18 0.47
CA ALA A 65 6.77 -1.38 -0.30
C ALA A 65 6.71 -1.12 -1.82
N VAL A 66 6.15 0.01 -2.25
CA VAL A 66 6.18 0.45 -3.65
C VAL A 66 7.62 0.66 -4.11
N ASP A 67 8.44 1.32 -3.30
CA ASP A 67 9.86 1.55 -3.57
C ASP A 67 10.63 0.23 -3.71
N TYR A 68 10.40 -0.73 -2.80
CA TYR A 68 10.99 -2.08 -2.90
C TYR A 68 10.54 -2.84 -4.15
N THR A 69 9.25 -2.77 -4.50
CA THR A 69 8.71 -3.44 -5.69
C THR A 69 9.33 -2.87 -6.97
N THR A 70 9.54 -1.53 -6.99
CA THR A 70 10.21 -0.81 -8.09
C THR A 70 11.71 -1.12 -8.11
N GLY A 71 12.33 -1.32 -6.94
CA GLY A 71 13.74 -1.67 -6.73
C GLY A 71 14.12 -3.11 -7.08
N ASN A 72 13.27 -3.85 -7.79
CA ASN A 72 13.45 -5.27 -8.16
C ASN A 72 13.46 -6.25 -6.98
N VAL A 73 12.89 -5.88 -5.82
CA VAL A 73 12.64 -6.84 -4.74
C VAL A 73 11.51 -7.78 -5.18
N SER A 74 11.60 -9.05 -4.76
CA SER A 74 10.57 -10.03 -5.07
C SER A 74 9.24 -9.66 -4.38
N PRO A 75 8.10 -9.78 -5.08
CA PRO A 75 6.80 -9.42 -4.53
C PRO A 75 6.47 -10.20 -3.24
N ALA A 76 6.93 -11.44 -3.13
CA ALA A 76 6.76 -12.26 -1.93
C ALA A 76 7.50 -11.66 -0.71
N ALA A 77 8.71 -11.15 -0.88
CA ALA A 77 9.46 -10.51 0.20
C ALA A 77 8.81 -9.18 0.62
N VAL A 78 8.29 -8.41 -0.35
CA VAL A 78 7.54 -7.19 -0.09
C VAL A 78 6.27 -7.50 0.71
N CYS A 79 5.47 -8.49 0.30
CA CYS A 79 4.27 -8.91 1.02
C CYS A 79 4.57 -9.38 2.44
N GLY A 80 5.60 -10.21 2.63
CA GLY A 80 5.98 -10.72 3.96
C GLY A 80 6.46 -9.59 4.90
N TRP A 81 7.23 -8.64 4.38
CA TRP A 81 7.62 -7.45 5.15
C TRP A 81 6.42 -6.57 5.48
N LEU A 82 5.50 -6.37 4.53
CA LEU A 82 4.32 -5.54 4.72
C LEU A 82 3.39 -6.11 5.81
N GLU A 83 3.19 -7.43 5.83
CA GLU A 83 2.39 -8.11 6.85
C GLU A 83 2.98 -7.89 8.24
N TRP A 84 4.30 -8.00 8.39
CA TRP A 84 4.97 -7.72 9.67
C TRP A 84 4.87 -6.23 10.05
N ALA A 85 5.03 -5.32 9.09
CA ALA A 85 5.05 -3.87 9.34
C ALA A 85 3.67 -3.27 9.67
N LEU A 86 2.58 -3.92 9.23
CA LEU A 86 1.19 -3.46 9.42
C LEU A 86 0.45 -4.20 10.55
N ARG A 87 1.09 -5.18 11.18
CA ARG A 87 0.60 -5.93 12.35
C ARG A 87 0.63 -5.08 13.61
#